data_AF-A0AAD9BKQ2-F1
#
_entry.id   AF-A0AAD9BKQ2-F1
#
_cell.length_a   1.000
_cell.length_b   1.000
_cell.length_c   1.000
_cell.angle_alpha   90.00
_cell.angle_beta   90.00
_cell.angle_gamma   90.00
#
_symmetry.space_group_name_H-M   'P 1'
#
loop_
_entity.id
_entity.type
_entity.pdbx_description
1 polymer ?
#
loop_
_entity_poly.entity_id
_entity_poly.type
_entity_poly.pdbx_seq_one_letter_code
_entity_poly.pdbx_strand_id
1 'polypeptide(L)' 'MSYQIWGTVEHGDIGCTRGGGQNALAVFSDAGLLFASSTGLQTVFRQGTYEHGATTRSARVFGGFGL' A
#
# COMPACT_ATOMS: atom_id res chain seq x y z
N MET A 1 -22.69 -18.16 0.41
CA MET A 1 -21.51 -18.60 -0.37
C MET A 1 -21.03 -17.47 -1.29
N SER A 2 -20.49 -16.38 -0.75
CA SER A 2 -20.04 -15.21 -1.53
C SER A 2 -18.66 -14.66 -1.09
N TYR A 3 -18.13 -15.11 0.05
CA TYR A 3 -16.91 -14.55 0.66
C TYR A 3 -15.63 -14.79 -0.15
N GLN A 4 -15.61 -15.85 -0.96
CA GLN A 4 -14.45 -16.22 -1.79
C GLN A 4 -14.19 -15.18 -2.90
N ILE A 5 -15.25 -14.64 -3.50
CA ILE A 5 -15.15 -13.60 -4.53
C ILE A 5 -14.48 -12.34 -3.98
N TRP A 6 -14.91 -11.89 -2.80
CA TRP A 6 -14.35 -10.69 -2.20
C TRP A 6 -12.89 -10.86 -1.79
N GLY A 7 -12.47 -12.06 -1.38
CA GLY A 7 -11.06 -12.35 -1.13
C GLY A 7 -10.18 -12.26 -2.38
N THR A 8 -10.67 -12.72 -3.54
CA THR A 8 -9.94 -12.55 -4.80
C THR A 8 -9.87 -11.09 -5.24
N VAL A 9 -10.95 -10.33 -5.04
CA VAL A 9 -10.99 -8.90 -5.36
C VAL A 9 -10.00 -8.12 -4.48
N GLU A 10 -9.92 -8.43 -3.19
CA GLU A 10 -8.98 -7.79 -2.26
C GLU A 10 -7.51 -8.09 -2.62
N HIS A 11 -7.20 -9.30 -3.10
CA HIS A 11 -5.86 -9.64 -3.58
C HIS A 11 -5.46 -8.92 -4.88
N GLY A 12 -6.46 -8.48 -5.66
CA GLY A 12 -6.24 -7.68 -6.87
C GLY A 12 -6.12 -6.17 -6.59
N ASP A 13 -6.21 -5.74 -5.33
CA ASP A 13 -6.02 -4.33 -4.98
C ASP A 13 -4.58 -3.90 -5.27
N ILE A 14 -4.46 -2.81 -6.03
CA ILE A 14 -3.17 -2.24 -6.43
C ILE A 14 -2.62 -1.26 -5.39
N GLY A 15 -3.45 -0.86 -4.42
CA GLY A 15 -3.04 -0.09 -3.25
C GLY A 15 -2.22 -0.95 -2.29
N CYS A 16 -1.18 -0.37 -1.68
CA CYS A 16 -0.31 -1.09 -0.75
C CYS A 16 -0.54 -0.71 0.72
N THR A 17 -1.27 0.38 0.99
CA THR A 17 -1.46 0.91 2.35
C THR A 17 -2.93 1.11 2.68
N ARG A 18 -3.26 1.15 3.97
CA ARG A 18 -4.62 1.50 4.45
C ARG A 18 -4.94 3.00 4.33
N GLY A 19 -4.14 3.75 3.57
CA GLY A 19 -4.24 5.19 3.40
C GLY A 19 -3.12 5.98 4.09
N GLY A 20 -2.98 7.24 3.70
CA GLY A 20 -1.89 8.12 4.10
C GLY A 20 -0.68 8.00 3.16
N GLY A 21 0.39 8.72 3.50
CA GLY A 21 1.63 8.76 2.72
C GLY A 21 2.58 9.79 3.32
N GLN A 22 3.88 9.62 3.12
CA GLN A 22 4.89 10.53 3.70
C GLN A 22 4.79 11.96 3.13
N ASN A 23 4.21 12.12 1.93
CA ASN A 23 3.93 13.38 1.29
C ASN A 23 2.75 13.22 0.31
N ALA A 24 2.30 14.33 -0.30
CA ALA A 24 1.15 14.32 -1.20
C ALA A 24 1.30 13.35 -2.39
N LEU A 25 2.51 13.24 -2.97
CA LEU A 25 2.76 12.32 -4.10
C LEU A 25 2.81 10.85 -3.64
N ALA A 26 3.29 10.59 -2.42
CA ALA A 26 3.33 9.27 -1.84
C ALA A 26 1.92 8.72 -1.60
N VAL A 27 0.94 9.56 -1.22
CA VAL A 27 -0.46 9.14 -1.07
C VAL A 27 -1.00 8.53 -2.37
N PHE A 28 -0.79 9.20 -3.51
CA PHE A 28 -1.23 8.67 -4.81
C PHE A 28 -0.49 7.37 -5.14
N SER A 29 0.81 7.32 -4.92
CA SER A 29 1.63 6.14 -5.23
C SER A 29 1.26 4.92 -4.38
N ASP A 30 0.97 5.13 -3.09
CA ASP A 30 0.59 4.10 -2.13
C ASP A 30 -0.85 3.62 -2.35
N ALA A 31 -1.72 4.48 -2.89
CA ALA A 31 -3.06 4.12 -3.35
C ALA A 31 -3.10 3.46 -4.74
N GLY A 32 -1.94 3.28 -5.40
CA GLY A 32 -1.86 2.70 -6.73
C GLY A 32 -2.29 3.65 -7.87
N LEU A 33 -2.19 4.96 -7.66
CA LEU A 33 -2.58 6.00 -8.61
C LEU A 33 -1.37 6.75 -9.19
N LEU A 34 -1.50 7.19 -10.44
CA LEU A 34 -0.58 8.12 -11.08
C LEU A 34 -1.13 9.54 -10.99
N PHE A 35 -0.28 10.50 -10.65
CA PHE A 35 -0.61 11.93 -10.63
C PHE A 35 0.39 12.71 -11.49
N ALA A 36 -0.11 13.71 -12.22
CA ALA A 36 0.69 14.66 -12.98
C ALA A 36 0.00 16.03 -12.98
N SER A 37 0.79 17.10 -12.82
CA SER A 37 0.33 18.49 -12.77
C SER A 37 0.99 19.33 -13.87
N SER A 38 0.31 20.37 -14.33
CA SER A 38 0.87 21.40 -15.22
C SER A 38 2.07 22.14 -14.62
N THR A 39 2.21 22.12 -13.29
CA THR A 39 3.35 22.68 -12.56
C THR A 39 4.56 21.72 -12.49
N GLY A 40 4.48 20.54 -13.11
CA GLY A 40 5.59 19.57 -13.20
C GLY A 40 5.68 18.58 -12.03
N LEU A 41 4.73 18.61 -11.09
CA LEU A 41 4.63 17.58 -10.04
C LEU A 41 4.08 16.28 -10.63
N GLN A 42 4.77 15.16 -10.42
CA GLN A 42 4.31 13.85 -10.88
C GLN A 42 4.74 12.72 -9.96
N THR A 43 3.97 11.64 -9.92
CA THR A 43 4.36 10.40 -9.23
C THR A 43 5.37 9.62 -10.07
N VAL A 44 6.12 8.73 -9.42
CA VAL A 44 7.04 7.82 -10.11
C VAL A 44 6.24 6.69 -10.76
N PHE A 45 6.54 6.38 -12.02
CA PHE A 45 5.92 5.25 -12.70
C PHE A 45 6.36 3.92 -12.06
N ARG A 46 5.39 3.11 -11.63
CA ARG A 46 5.63 1.79 -11.03
C ARG A 46 5.84 0.78 -12.16
N GLN A 47 7.09 0.34 -12.37
CA GLN A 47 7.42 -0.74 -13.30
C GLN A 47 7.27 -2.10 -12.60
N GLY A 48 6.05 -2.60 -12.47
CA GLY A 48 5.77 -3.95 -11.98
C GLY A 48 4.74 -4.06 -10.86
N THR A 49 3.98 -5.16 -10.87
CA THR A 49 2.94 -5.52 -9.88
C THR A 49 3.53 -6.25 -8.67
N TYR A 50 4.70 -5.84 -8.18
CA TYR A 50 5.39 -6.55 -7.10
C TYR A 50 5.23 -5.76 -5.82
N GLU A 51 4.61 -6.41 -4.85
CA GLU A 51 4.41 -5.89 -3.50
C GLU A 51 5.73 -5.39 -2.91
N HIS A 52 5.90 -4.07 -2.85
CA HIS A 52 6.77 -3.47 -1.86
C HIS A 52 6.01 -3.35 -0.53
N GLY A 53 5.60 -4.49 0.01
CA GLY A 53 5.24 -4.62 1.42
C GLY A 53 6.50 -4.55 2.28
N ALA A 54 7.14 -3.38 2.36
CA ALA A 54 8.25 -3.15 3.28
C ALA A 54 8.30 -1.72 3.80
N THR A 55 7.18 -1.20 4.31
CA THR A 55 7.30 -0.51 5.59
C THR A 55 7.15 -1.60 6.62
N THR A 56 8.27 -1.98 7.24
CA THR A 56 8.38 -2.87 8.38
C THR A 56 7.11 -2.79 9.22
N ARG A 57 6.26 -3.82 9.17
CA ARG A 57 5.48 -4.14 10.36
C ARG A 57 6.55 -4.28 11.43
N SER A 58 6.64 -3.32 12.35
CA SER A 58 7.18 -3.63 13.65
C SER A 58 6.27 -4.74 14.17
N ALA A 59 6.67 -5.98 13.86
CA ALA A 59 6.25 -7.12 14.63
C ALA A 59 6.73 -6.76 16.03
N ARG A 60 5.82 -6.22 16.86
CA ARG A 60 6.00 -6.33 18.28
C ARG A 60 6.15 -7.83 18.50
N VAL A 61 7.38 -8.21 18.80
CA VAL A 61 7.74 -9.53 19.28
C VAL A 61 6.71 -9.89 20.33
N PHE A 62 5.91 -10.93 20.10
CA PHE A 62 5.20 -11.59 21.17
C PHE A 62 6.27 -12.24 22.04
N GLY A 63 6.70 -11.51 23.07
CA GLY A 63 7.69 -11.96 24.02
C GLY A 63 7.73 -10.98 25.19
N GLY A 64 7.06 -11.34 26.29
CA GLY A 64 7.13 -10.55 27.51
C GLY A 64 6.11 -10.94 28.57
N PHE A 65 6.47 -11.98 29.33
CA PHE A 65 6.04 -12.29 30.71
C PHE A 65 4.60 -12.77 30.94
N GLY A 66 4.48 -14.09 31.07
CA GLY A 66 3.69 -14.65 32.16
C GLY A 66 4.45 -14.45 33.47
N LEU A 67 3.78 -13.82 34.43
CA LEU A 67 3.70 -14.09 35.88
C LEU A 67 2.49 -13.29 36.40
#